data_AF-A0A2V7GHE9-F1
#
_entry.id   AF-A0A2V7GHE9-F1
#
_cell.length_a   1.000
_cell.length_b   1.000
_cell.length_c   1.000
_cell.angle_alpha   90.00
_cell.angle_beta   90.00
_cell.angle_gamma   90.00
#
_symmetry.space_group_name_H-M   'P 1'
#
loop_
_entity.id
_entity.type
_entity.pdbx_description
1 polymer ?
#
loop_
_entity_poly.entity_id
_entity_poly.type
_entity_poly.pdbx_seq_one_letter_code
_entity_poly.pdbx_strand_id
1 'polypeptide(L)'
;MAEVAIGGPYEEHPFGLDVDLTSYAARLSPYELLFSESHGRAVVTCAQDRAAVVVALAAELGVPVHRAGVVGAPDGTFRVTLRDGQIARPVAALRRVYFEAIPRRMGD
;
A
#
# COMPACT_ATOMS: atom_id res chain seq x y z
N MET A 1 2.46 3.22 1.24
CA MET A 1 1.91 1.99 0.60
C MET A 1 2.77 1.48 -0.54
N ALA A 2 3.17 2.31 -1.52
CA ALA A 2 4.06 1.86 -2.59
C ALA A 2 5.34 1.20 -2.06
N GLU A 3 5.99 1.81 -1.06
CA GLU A 3 7.16 1.24 -0.36
C GLU A 3 6.92 -0.16 0.22
N VAL A 4 5.75 -0.40 0.81
CA VAL A 4 5.36 -1.71 1.36
C VAL A 4 5.32 -2.78 0.26
N ALA A 5 4.86 -2.41 -0.95
CA ALA A 5 4.78 -3.33 -2.08
C ALA A 5 6.15 -3.55 -2.75
N ILE A 6 6.95 -2.48 -2.92
CA ILE A 6 8.25 -2.59 -3.62
C ILE A 6 9.37 -3.15 -2.74
N GLY A 7 9.22 -3.15 -1.42
CA GLY A 7 10.21 -3.66 -0.48
C GLY A 7 11.46 -2.78 -0.35
N GLY A 8 12.38 -3.21 0.52
CA GLY A 8 13.66 -2.54 0.74
C GLY A 8 14.63 -2.68 -0.45
N PRO A 9 15.78 -1.98 -0.41
CA PRO A 9 16.79 -2.04 -1.48
C PRO A 9 17.38 -3.45 -1.67
N TYR A 10 17.41 -4.26 -0.60
CA TYR A 10 17.96 -5.62 -0.61
C TYR A 10 16.91 -6.72 -0.84
N GLU A 11 15.64 -6.36 -1.00
CA GLU A 11 14.60 -7.33 -1.33
C GLU A 11 14.75 -7.82 -2.77
N GLU A 12 14.68 -9.13 -2.96
CA GLU A 12 14.85 -9.75 -4.28
C GLU A 12 13.62 -9.56 -5.16
N HIS A 13 12.41 -9.67 -4.59
CA HIS A 13 11.16 -9.65 -5.35
C HIS A 13 10.13 -8.70 -4.69
N PRO A 14 9.73 -7.61 -5.37
CA PRO A 14 8.57 -6.83 -4.94
C PRO A 14 7.30 -7.66 -5.07
N PHE A 15 6.27 -7.35 -4.27
CA PHE A 15 4.98 -8.03 -4.32
C PHE A 15 3.89 -7.13 -4.87
N GLY A 16 2.97 -7.73 -5.63
CA GLY A 16 1.71 -7.09 -6.00
C GLY A 16 0.89 -6.67 -4.78
N LEU A 17 -0.09 -5.81 -5.01
CA LEU A 17 -1.01 -5.35 -3.99
C LEU A 17 -2.35 -5.07 -4.66
N ASP A 18 -3.44 -5.54 -4.07
CA ASP A 18 -4.80 -5.23 -4.51
C ASP A 18 -5.56 -4.65 -3.34
N VAL A 19 -5.85 -3.35 -3.40
CA VAL A 19 -6.48 -2.59 -2.32
C VAL A 19 -7.67 -1.81 -2.85
N ASP A 20 -8.75 -1.85 -2.08
CA ASP A 20 -9.96 -1.08 -2.29
C ASP A 20 -10.11 -0.04 -1.18
N LEU A 21 -10.06 1.24 -1.55
CA LEU A 21 -10.27 2.37 -0.65
C LEU A 21 -11.57 3.13 -0.96
N THR A 22 -12.48 2.57 -1.76
CA THR A 22 -13.75 3.22 -2.14
C THR A 22 -14.57 3.67 -0.94
N SER A 23 -14.58 2.87 0.13
CA SER A 23 -15.30 3.17 1.39
C SER A 23 -14.44 3.89 2.44
N TYR A 24 -13.12 3.88 2.28
CA TYR A 24 -12.21 4.49 3.25
C TYR A 24 -12.13 6.01 3.05
N ALA A 25 -12.48 6.76 4.10
CA ALA A 25 -12.48 8.22 4.08
C ALA A 25 -13.19 8.83 2.86
N ALA A 26 -14.35 8.27 2.48
CA ALA A 26 -15.08 8.54 1.23
C ALA A 26 -15.39 10.03 0.93
N ARG A 27 -15.32 10.90 1.96
CA ARG A 27 -15.49 12.36 1.82
C ARG A 27 -14.29 13.06 1.20
N LEU A 28 -13.11 12.45 1.22
CA LEU A 28 -11.88 13.02 0.65
C LEU A 28 -11.87 12.85 -0.87
N SER A 29 -11.25 13.79 -1.58
CA SER A 29 -10.88 13.59 -2.98
C SER A 29 -9.80 12.49 -3.11
N PRO A 30 -9.65 11.87 -4.29
CA PRO A 30 -8.58 10.90 -4.54
C PRO A 30 -7.17 11.40 -4.19
N TYR A 31 -6.88 12.68 -4.45
CA TYR A 31 -5.57 13.27 -4.14
C TYR A 31 -5.34 13.42 -2.64
N GLU A 32 -6.33 13.94 -1.91
CA GLU A 32 -6.25 14.06 -0.46
C GLU A 32 -6.12 12.69 0.19
N LEU A 33 -6.86 11.69 -0.29
CA LEU A 33 -6.79 10.34 0.26
C LEU A 33 -5.41 9.68 0.05
N LEU A 34 -4.81 9.85 -1.13
CA LEU A 34 -3.56 9.18 -1.48
C LEU A 34 -2.30 9.88 -0.98
N PHE A 35 -2.32 11.22 -0.89
CA PHE A 35 -1.10 12.01 -0.68
C PHE A 35 -1.16 12.90 0.57
N SER A 36 -2.28 12.96 1.30
CA SER A 36 -2.31 13.67 2.58
C SER A 36 -1.47 12.95 3.63
N GLU A 37 -0.50 13.66 4.19
CA GLU A 37 0.25 13.22 5.35
C GLU A 37 -0.51 13.61 6.62
N SER A 38 -1.10 12.61 7.28
CA SER A 38 -1.57 12.76 8.65
C SER A 38 -0.91 11.71 9.53
N HIS A 39 -0.63 12.10 10.77
CA HIS A 39 -0.01 11.24 11.75
C HIS A 39 -0.94 10.10 12.20
N GLY A 40 -0.36 9.05 12.80
CA GLY A 40 -1.11 8.00 13.48
C GLY A 40 -1.74 6.94 12.58
N ARG A 41 -1.20 6.71 11.38
CA ARG A 41 -1.65 5.64 10.48
C ARG A 41 -0.51 4.68 10.14
N ALA A 42 -0.83 3.40 10.09
CA ALA A 42 0.08 2.34 9.66
C ALA A 42 -0.66 1.39 8.71
N VAL A 43 0.10 0.75 7.82
CA VAL A 43 -0.39 -0.35 6.98
C VAL A 43 0.31 -1.61 7.45
N VAL A 44 -0.48 -2.62 7.80
CA VAL A 44 0.02 -3.92 8.28
C VAL A 44 -0.52 -5.02 7.39
N THR A 45 0.31 -6.04 7.16
CA THR A 45 -0.07 -7.29 6.49
C THR A 45 -0.01 -8.42 7.50
N CYS A 46 -0.92 -9.38 7.39
CA CYS A 46 -0.90 -10.60 8.19
C CYS A 46 -1.35 -11.78 7.35
N ALA A 47 -1.08 -12.99 7.83
CA ALA A 47 -1.63 -14.20 7.23
C ALA A 47 -3.17 -14.15 7.28
N GLN A 48 -3.81 -14.67 6.23
CA GLN A 48 -5.27 -14.54 6.06
C GLN A 48 -6.06 -15.16 7.22
N ASP A 49 -5.59 -16.27 7.77
CA ASP A 49 -6.16 -16.96 8.93
C ASP A 49 -5.97 -16.20 10.24
N ARG A 50 -5.05 -15.23 10.30
CA ARG A 50 -4.82 -14.34 11.45
C ARG A 50 -5.58 -13.02 11.36
N ALA A 51 -6.21 -12.70 10.23
CA ALA A 51 -6.84 -11.39 10.01
C ALA A 51 -7.89 -11.05 11.09
N ALA A 52 -8.72 -12.02 11.48
CA ALA A 52 -9.73 -11.81 12.53
C ALA A 52 -9.08 -11.51 13.89
N VAL A 53 -7.99 -12.19 14.23
CA VAL A 53 -7.25 -11.98 15.49
C VAL A 53 -6.62 -10.59 15.53
N VAL A 54 -6.05 -10.12 14.41
CA VAL A 54 -5.47 -8.77 14.31
C VAL A 54 -6.54 -7.69 14.51
N VAL A 55 -7.72 -7.86 13.91
CA VAL A 55 -8.85 -6.93 14.09
C VAL A 55 -9.33 -6.91 15.53
N ALA A 56 -9.46 -8.08 16.17
CA ALA A 56 -9.86 -8.17 17.57
C ALA A 56 -8.86 -7.48 18.50
N LEU A 57 -7.56 -7.74 18.32
CA LEU A 57 -6.51 -7.09 19.11
C LEU A 57 -6.51 -5.57 18.93
N ALA A 58 -6.68 -5.08 17.71
CA ALA A 58 -6.76 -3.65 17.47
C ALA A 58 -7.98 -3.01 18.14
N ALA A 59 -9.13 -3.71 18.15
CA ALA A 59 -10.32 -3.26 18.86
C ALA A 59 -10.11 -3.20 20.38
N GLU A 60 -9.45 -4.20 20.97
CA GLU A 60 -9.06 -4.20 22.40
C GLU A 60 -8.17 -3.02 22.76
N LEU A 61 -7.27 -2.63 21.85
CA LEU A 61 -6.36 -1.49 22.02
C LEU A 61 -6.98 -0.14 21.63
N GLY A 62 -8.25 -0.11 21.21
CA GLY A 62 -8.94 1.11 20.78
C GLY A 62 -8.41 1.70 19.46
N VAL A 63 -7.76 0.89 18.62
CA VAL A 63 -7.18 1.30 17.34
C VAL A 63 -8.16 0.97 16.20
N PRO A 64 -8.65 1.97 15.44
CA PRO A 64 -9.50 1.72 14.28
C PRO A 64 -8.77 0.95 13.19
N VAL A 65 -9.42 -0.07 12.61
CA VAL A 65 -8.87 -0.87 11.51
C VAL A 65 -9.77 -0.77 10.29
N HIS A 66 -9.14 -0.64 9.13
CA HIS A 66 -9.78 -0.77 7.84
C HIS A 66 -9.12 -1.93 7.06
N ARG A 67 -9.92 -2.91 6.64
CA ARG A 67 -9.43 -4.02 5.81
C ARG A 67 -9.31 -3.55 4.36
N ALA A 68 -8.14 -3.01 4.02
CA ALA A 68 -7.91 -2.36 2.74
C ALA A 68 -7.81 -3.35 1.56
N GLY A 69 -7.33 -4.59 1.76
CA GLY A 69 -7.12 -5.51 0.64
C GLY A 69 -6.18 -6.66 0.93
N VAL A 70 -5.44 -7.11 -0.09
CA VAL A 70 -4.56 -8.28 -0.06
C VAL A 70 -3.21 -8.01 -0.73
N VAL A 71 -2.19 -8.77 -0.30
CA VAL A 71 -0.90 -8.85 -1.00
C VAL A 71 -1.05 -9.80 -2.19
N GLY A 72 -0.51 -9.40 -3.34
CA GLY A 72 -0.54 -10.15 -4.59
C GLY A 72 0.69 -11.03 -4.80
N ALA A 73 0.82 -11.57 -6.00
CA ALA A 73 1.97 -12.39 -6.40
C ALA A 73 3.27 -11.56 -6.46
N PRO A 74 4.45 -12.21 -6.33
CA PRO A 74 5.74 -11.62 -6.69
C PRO A 74 5.70 -10.99 -8.08
N ASP A 75 6.34 -9.83 -8.23
CA ASP A 75 6.40 -9.03 -9.46
C ASP A 75 5.03 -8.66 -10.05
N GLY A 76 4.00 -8.69 -9.20
CA GLY A 76 2.62 -8.45 -9.59
C GLY A 76 2.28 -7.00 -9.92
N THR A 77 0.98 -6.70 -9.89
CA THR A 77 0.45 -5.35 -10.10
C THR A 77 0.19 -4.68 -8.76
N PHE A 78 0.58 -3.41 -8.63
CA PHE A 78 0.10 -2.50 -7.60
C PHE A 78 -1.22 -1.90 -8.09
N ARG A 79 -2.33 -2.30 -7.46
CA ARG A 79 -3.69 -1.90 -7.77
C ARG A 79 -4.33 -1.22 -6.57
N VAL A 80 -4.83 -0.01 -6.79
CA VAL A 80 -5.61 0.74 -5.80
C VAL A 80 -6.90 1.19 -6.46
N THR A 81 -8.03 0.69 -5.97
CA THR A 81 -9.37 1.08 -6.38
C THR A 81 -9.87 2.22 -5.49
N LEU A 82 -10.39 3.27 -6.13
CA LEU A 82 -10.90 4.49 -5.50
C LEU A 82 -12.33 4.70 -6.00
N ARG A 83 -13.07 5.59 -5.34
CA ARG A 83 -14.47 5.89 -5.72
C ARG A 83 -14.62 6.34 -7.20
N ASP A 84 -13.64 7.09 -7.71
CA ASP A 84 -13.72 7.75 -9.03
C ASP A 84 -12.76 7.12 -10.07
N GLY A 85 -12.12 5.99 -9.74
CA GLY A 85 -11.17 5.36 -10.65
C GLY A 85 -10.25 4.34 -10.00
N GLN A 86 -9.23 3.92 -10.75
CA GLN A 86 -8.28 2.91 -10.30
C GLN A 86 -6.87 3.24 -10.78
N ILE A 87 -5.89 3.05 -9.90
CA ILE A 87 -4.47 3.08 -10.24
C ILE A 87 -4.01 1.63 -10.38
N ALA A 88 -3.40 1.29 -11.51
CA ALA A 88 -2.82 -0.03 -11.73
C ALA A 88 -1.46 0.11 -12.44
N ARG A 89 -0.38 -0.34 -11.80
CA ARG A 89 0.98 -0.32 -12.35
C ARG A 89 1.77 -1.57 -11.94
N PRO A 90 2.67 -2.10 -12.79
CA PRO A 90 3.59 -3.16 -12.38
C PRO A 90 4.45 -2.69 -11.20
N VAL A 91 4.63 -3.54 -10.18
CA VAL A 91 5.41 -3.16 -9.00
C VAL A 91 6.88 -2.90 -9.34
N ALA A 92 7.42 -3.61 -10.34
CA ALA A 92 8.75 -3.37 -10.87
C ALA A 92 8.94 -1.95 -11.41
N ALA A 93 7.92 -1.36 -12.05
CA ALA A 93 8.00 0.00 -12.54
C ALA A 93 8.03 1.03 -11.38
N LEU A 94 7.27 0.79 -10.31
CA LEU A 94 7.31 1.61 -9.12
C LEU A 94 8.67 1.52 -8.42
N ARG A 95 9.18 0.30 -8.25
CA ARG A 95 10.51 0.03 -7.66
C ARG A 95 11.60 0.77 -8.40
N ARG A 96 11.59 0.67 -9.74
CA ARG A 96 12.53 1.38 -10.60
C ARG A 96 12.49 2.89 -10.39
N VAL A 97 11.30 3.49 -10.49
CA VAL A 97 11.14 4.95 -10.31
C VAL A 97 11.64 5.40 -8.94
N TYR A 98 11.34 4.63 -7.90
CA TYR A 98 11.73 4.94 -6.52
C TYR A 98 13.25 4.88 -6.31
N PHE A 99 13.89 3.77 -6.66
CA PHE A 99 15.32 3.57 -6.39
C PHE A 99 16.25 4.28 -7.39
N GLU A 100 15.83 4.47 -8.64
CA GLU A 100 16.64 5.16 -9.66
C GLU A 100 16.46 6.69 -9.64
N ALA A 101 15.57 7.25 -8.81
CA ALA A 101 15.37 8.70 -8.76
C ALA A 101 16.65 9.45 -8.36
N ILE A 102 17.34 8.98 -7.31
CA ILE A 102 18.56 9.60 -6.80
C ILE A 102 19.75 9.35 -7.74
N PRO A 103 20.09 8.11 -8.15
CA PRO A 103 21.18 7.85 -9.09
C PRO A 103 21.09 8.68 -10.38
N ARG A 104 19.91 8.70 -11.02
CA ARG A 104 19.70 9.49 -12.25
C ARG A 104 19.91 10.98 -12.04
N ARG A 105 19.63 11.50 -10.84
CA ARG A 105 19.84 12.92 -10.51
C ARG A 105 21.30 13.23 -10.21
N MET A 106 22.06 12.24 -9.75
CA MET A 106 23.48 12.33 -9.41
C MET A 106 24.40 12.10 -10.61
N GLY A 107 23.91 11.48 -11.69
CA GLY A 107 24.66 11.27 -12.94
C GLY A 107 25.34 9.90 -13.02
N ASP A 108 24.88 8.94 -12.23
CA ASP A 108 25.25 7.52 -12.31
C ASP A 108 24.42 6.78 -13.38
#